data_AF-A0A392T7X5-F1
#
_entry.id   AF-A0A392T7X5-F1
#
_cell.length_a   1.000
_cell.length_b   1.000
_cell.length_c   1.000
_cell.angle_alpha   90.00
_cell.angle_beta   90.00
_cell.angle_gamma   90.00
#
_symmetry.space_group_name_H-M   'P 1'
#
loop_
_entity.id
_entity.type
_entity.pdbx_description
1 polymer ?
#
loop_
_entity_poly.entity_id
_entity_poly.type
_entity_poly.pdbx_seq_one_letter_code
_entity_poly.pdbx_strand_id
1 'polypeptide(L)'
;THKDHLASSLKEKEEAVSQRNTLSGEKAALEETVEGLQVEVEVRYDSGFQFALEQLKIVFPDLDESKLGELDTLNKIVDGKLVPFSSDVA
;
A
#
# COMPACT_ATOMS: atom_id res chain seq x y z
N THR A 1 53.05 -3.27 2.09
CA THR A 1 53.59 -1.89 2.05
C THR A 1 52.43 -0.90 2.09
N HIS A 2 52.60 0.36 2.54
CA HIS A 2 51.51 1.37 2.56
C HIS A 2 50.80 1.55 1.20
N LYS A 3 51.54 1.37 0.10
CA LYS A 3 51.03 1.44 -1.27
C LYS A 3 49.96 0.37 -1.57
N ASP A 4 50.12 -0.84 -1.03
CA ASP A 4 49.20 -1.96 -1.28
C ASP A 4 47.87 -1.76 -0.53
N HIS A 5 47.95 -1.18 0.67
CA HIS A 5 46.78 -0.80 1.46
C HIS A 5 45.96 0.29 0.76
N LEU A 6 46.62 1.28 0.16
CA LEU A 6 45.95 2.33 -0.60
C LEU A 6 45.25 1.77 -1.85
N ALA A 7 45.92 0.87 -2.58
CA ALA A 7 45.34 0.23 -3.76
C ALA A 7 44.12 -0.65 -3.41
N SER A 8 44.19 -1.41 -2.31
CA SER A 8 43.06 -2.22 -1.83
C SER A 8 41.86 -1.36 -1.45
N SER A 9 42.08 -0.27 -0.71
CA SER A 9 40.99 0.63 -0.29
C SER A 9 40.32 1.35 -1.47
N LEU A 10 41.10 1.68 -2.52
CA LEU A 10 40.56 2.30 -3.74
C LEU A 10 39.64 1.35 -4.49
N LYS A 11 40.03 0.07 -4.60
CA LYS A 11 39.24 -0.98 -5.24
C LYS A 11 37.94 -1.26 -4.47
N GLU A 12 38.01 -1.40 -3.15
CA GLU A 12 36.80 -1.58 -2.32
C GLU A 12 35.82 -0.42 -2.48
N LYS A 13 36.32 0.83 -2.55
CA LYS A 13 35.47 2.00 -2.77
C LYS A 13 34.79 1.95 -4.14
N GLU A 14 35.50 1.54 -5.20
CA GLU A 14 34.94 1.41 -6.54
C GLU A 14 33.85 0.33 -6.59
N GLU A 15 34.09 -0.83 -5.97
CA GLU A 15 33.11 -1.91 -5.86
C GLU A 15 31.88 -1.47 -5.06
N ALA A 16 32.08 -0.77 -3.92
CA ALA A 16 30.98 -0.23 -3.11
C ALA A 16 30.14 0.82 -3.86
N VAL A 17 30.78 1.68 -4.66
CA VAL A 17 30.07 2.63 -5.53
C VAL A 17 29.26 1.90 -6.59
N SER A 18 29.83 0.85 -7.20
CA SER A 18 29.14 0.06 -8.22
C SER A 18 27.91 -0.65 -7.63
N GLN A 19 28.04 -1.29 -6.46
CA GLN A 19 26.92 -1.91 -5.74
C GLN A 19 25.84 -0.90 -5.36
N ARG A 20 26.23 0.28 -4.87
CA ARG A 20 25.29 1.35 -4.53
C ARG A 20 24.47 1.78 -5.75
N ASN A 21 25.11 1.90 -6.91
CA ASN A 21 24.41 2.30 -8.13
C ASN A 21 23.40 1.23 -8.57
N THR A 22 23.76 -0.05 -8.49
CA THR A 22 22.83 -1.16 -8.75
C THR A 22 21.65 -1.12 -7.79
N LEU A 23 21.89 -1.04 -6.48
CA LEU A 23 20.85 -0.96 -5.46
C LEU A 23 19.95 0.27 -5.64
N SER A 24 20.51 1.40 -6.10
CA SER A 24 19.73 2.60 -6.40
C SER A 24 18.78 2.38 -7.57
N GLY A 25 19.18 1.63 -8.59
CA GLY A 25 18.31 1.29 -9.73
C GLY A 25 17.20 0.33 -9.32
N GLU A 26 17.54 -0.71 -8.56
CA GLU A 26 16.56 -1.68 -8.02
C GLU A 26 15.54 -1.00 -7.10
N LYS A 27 16.00 -0.05 -6.27
CA LYS A 27 15.12 0.75 -5.41
C LYS A 27 14.10 1.54 -6.24
N ALA A 28 14.54 2.23 -7.29
CA ALA A 28 13.64 3.01 -8.15
C ALA A 28 12.61 2.12 -8.86
N ALA A 29 13.03 0.95 -9.36
CA ALA A 29 12.12 -0.01 -9.97
C ALA A 29 11.09 -0.55 -8.94
N LEU A 30 11.51 -0.80 -7.70
CA LEU A 30 10.62 -1.24 -6.64
C LEU A 30 9.60 -0.14 -6.27
N GLU A 31 10.03 1.11 -6.16
CA GLU A 31 9.14 2.26 -5.91
C GLU A 31 8.06 2.37 -7.00
N GLU A 32 8.43 2.25 -8.28
CA GLU A 32 7.46 2.23 -9.40
C GLU A 32 6.45 1.09 -9.29
N THR A 33 6.91 -0.13 -8.96
CA THR A 33 5.99 -1.27 -8.81
C THR A 33 5.02 -1.09 -7.63
N VAL A 34 5.46 -0.46 -6.55
CA VAL A 34 4.62 -0.19 -5.39
C VAL A 34 3.55 0.85 -5.73
N GLU A 35 3.90 1.92 -6.44
CA GLU A 35 2.94 2.92 -6.91
C GLU A 35 1.89 2.28 -7.83
N GLY A 36 2.30 1.45 -8.80
CA GLY A 36 1.39 0.75 -9.69
C GLY A 36 0.43 -0.19 -8.96
N LEU A 37 0.94 -0.95 -7.98
CA LEU A 37 0.12 -1.84 -7.16
C LEU A 37 -0.86 -1.08 -6.28
N GLN A 38 -0.48 0.07 -5.73
CA GLN A 38 -1.39 0.91 -4.93
C GLN A 38 -2.59 1.38 -5.76
N VAL A 39 -2.33 1.89 -6.96
CA VAL A 39 -3.39 2.32 -7.89
C VAL A 39 -4.28 1.15 -8.28
N GLU A 40 -3.70 -0.01 -8.61
CA GLU A 40 -4.49 -1.20 -8.97
C GLU A 40 -5.39 -1.68 -7.82
N VAL A 41 -4.84 -1.69 -6.59
CA VAL A 41 -5.59 -2.07 -5.39
C VAL A 41 -6.76 -1.12 -5.17
N GLU A 42 -6.53 0.19 -5.24
CA GLU A 42 -7.58 1.21 -5.10
C GLU A 42 -8.71 1.00 -6.13
N VAL A 43 -8.36 0.83 -7.41
CA VAL A 43 -9.33 0.63 -8.49
C VAL A 43 -10.12 -0.67 -8.32
N ARG A 44 -9.46 -1.78 -7.92
CA ARG A 44 -10.14 -3.06 -7.71
C ARG A 44 -11.10 -3.03 -6.52
N TYR A 45 -10.71 -2.41 -5.40
CA TYR A 45 -11.58 -2.29 -4.24
C TYR A 45 -12.75 -1.35 -4.52
N ASP A 46 -12.52 -0.21 -5.17
CA ASP A 46 -13.59 0.73 -5.55
C ASP A 46 -14.59 0.06 -6.50
N SER A 47 -14.11 -0.61 -7.55
CA SER A 47 -14.99 -1.32 -8.48
C SER A 47 -15.80 -2.44 -7.81
N GLY A 48 -15.17 -3.25 -6.95
CA GLY A 48 -15.86 -4.33 -6.23
C GLY A 48 -16.89 -3.80 -5.23
N PHE A 49 -16.59 -2.70 -4.56
CA PHE A 49 -17.49 -2.04 -3.63
C PHE A 49 -18.70 -1.42 -4.35
N GLN A 50 -18.49 -0.68 -5.43
CA GLN A 50 -19.56 -0.14 -6.28
C GLN A 50 -20.46 -1.25 -6.82
N PHE A 51 -19.87 -2.36 -7.28
CA PHE A 51 -20.65 -3.52 -7.72
C PHE A 51 -21.53 -4.08 -6.60
N ALA A 52 -21.00 -4.23 -5.37
CA ALA A 52 -21.77 -4.71 -4.23
C ALA A 52 -22.91 -3.76 -3.85
N LEU A 53 -22.70 -2.44 -3.91
CA LEU A 53 -23.76 -1.44 -3.71
C LEU A 53 -24.87 -1.58 -4.75
N GLU A 54 -24.53 -1.73 -6.02
CA GLU A 54 -25.51 -1.96 -7.09
C GLU A 54 -26.30 -3.25 -6.88
N GLN A 55 -25.65 -4.35 -6.44
CA GLN A 55 -26.37 -5.57 -6.07
C GLN A 55 -27.31 -5.34 -4.88
N LEU A 56 -26.91 -4.54 -3.89
CA LEU A 56 -27.71 -4.26 -2.70
C LEU A 56 -28.93 -3.39 -3.03
N LYS A 57 -28.80 -2.40 -3.92
CA LYS A 57 -29.91 -1.57 -4.41
C LYS A 57 -31.02 -2.38 -5.08
N ILE A 58 -30.69 -3.49 -5.75
CA ILE A 58 -31.70 -4.37 -6.37
C ILE A 58 -32.63 -4.97 -5.31
N VAL A 59 -32.08 -5.34 -4.15
CA VAL A 59 -32.85 -5.94 -3.04
C VAL A 59 -33.47 -4.87 -2.14
N PHE A 60 -32.80 -3.73 -1.99
CA PHE A 60 -33.19 -2.60 -1.16
C PHE A 60 -33.17 -1.30 -1.99
N PRO A 61 -34.22 -0.98 -2.76
CA PRO A 61 -34.23 0.16 -3.67
C PRO A 61 -34.14 1.53 -2.97
N ASP A 62 -34.52 1.61 -1.69
CA ASP A 62 -34.44 2.83 -0.87
C ASP A 62 -33.09 2.97 -0.14
N LEU A 63 -32.08 2.19 -0.51
CA LEU A 63 -30.77 2.18 0.11
C LEU A 63 -30.04 3.52 -0.10
N ASP A 64 -29.75 4.21 1.00
CA ASP A 64 -29.01 5.47 1.00
C ASP A 64 -27.50 5.21 1.07
N GLU A 65 -26.84 5.29 -0.08
CA GLU A 65 -25.39 5.05 -0.21
C GLU A 65 -24.55 5.98 0.67
N SER A 66 -25.03 7.20 0.92
CA SER A 66 -24.31 8.18 1.74
C SER A 66 -24.13 7.70 3.19
N LYS A 67 -25.11 6.95 3.71
CA LYS A 67 -25.06 6.36 5.06
C LYS A 67 -24.20 5.11 5.15
N LEU A 68 -23.93 4.44 4.03
CA LEU A 68 -23.07 3.25 4.01
C LEU A 68 -21.59 3.62 4.10
N GLY A 69 -21.17 4.71 3.45
CA GLY A 69 -19.80 5.23 3.59
C GLY A 69 -19.47 5.68 5.02
N GLU A 70 -20.45 6.19 5.76
CA GLU A 70 -20.29 6.54 7.18
C GLU A 70 -20.09 5.30 8.08
N LEU A 71 -20.63 4.14 7.67
CA LEU A 71 -20.56 2.91 8.45
C LEU A 71 -19.13 2.36 8.53
N ASP A 72 -18.39 2.40 7.42
CA ASP A 72 -17.00 1.94 7.33
C ASP A 72 -16.05 2.83 8.16
N THR A 73 -16.30 4.14 8.19
CA THR A 73 -15.48 5.11 8.93
C THR A 73 -15.62 4.95 10.45
N LEU A 74 -16.79 4.51 10.93
CA LEU A 74 -17.12 4.48 12.35
C LEU A 74 -17.25 3.07 12.93
N ASN A 75 -17.22 2.02 12.12
CA ASN A 75 -17.44 0.64 12.58
C ASN A 75 -16.44 -0.34 11.96
N LYS A 76 -16.03 -1.32 12.76
CA LYS A 76 -15.30 -2.52 12.31
C LYS A 76 -16.27 -3.69 12.16
N ILE A 77 -15.90 -4.67 11.35
CA ILE A 77 -16.64 -5.94 11.24
C ILE A 77 -16.05 -6.95 12.24
N VAL A 78 -16.85 -7.40 13.20
CA VAL A 78 -16.51 -8.50 14.13
C VAL A 78 -17.58 -9.56 13.99
N ASP A 79 -17.18 -10.79 13.63
CA ASP A 79 -18.07 -11.94 13.44
C ASP A 79 -19.25 -11.68 12.47
N GLY A 80 -18.99 -10.91 11.41
CA GLY A 80 -20.01 -10.55 10.41
C GLY A 80 -21.02 -9.49 10.88
N LYS A 81 -20.82 -8.89 12.07
CA LYS A 81 -21.62 -7.78 12.57
C LYS A 81 -20.78 -6.50 12.62
N LEU A 82 -21.41 -5.40 12.23
CA LEU A 82 -20.82 -4.06 12.35
C LEU A 82 -20.86 -3.62 13.81
N VAL A 83 -19.69 -3.32 14.36
CA VAL A 83 -19.53 -2.81 15.72
C VAL A 83 -18.73 -1.51 15.68
N PRO A 84 -19.08 -0.49 16.47
CA PRO A 84 -18.33 0.76 16.48
C PRO A 84 -16.85 0.53 16.72
N PHE A 85 -16.00 1.33 16.07
CA PHE A 85 -14.66 1.55 16.56
C PHE A 85 -14.83 2.17 17.95
N SER A 86 -14.70 1.35 19.00
CA SER A 86 -14.51 1.87 20.34
C SER A 86 -13.30 2.78 20.27
N SER A 87 -13.54 4.08 20.34
CA SER A 87 -12.49 5.07 20.47
C SER A 87 -11.84 4.81 21.82
N ASP A 88 -10.86 3.91 21.88
CA ASP A 88 -9.84 3.96 22.94
C ASP A 88 -9.01 5.21 22.66
N VAL A 89 -9.58 6.36 23.02
CA VAL A 89 -8.82 7.57 23.23
C VAL A 89 -8.39 7.50 24.69
N ALA A 90 -7.07 7.51 24.85
CA ALA A 90 -6.33 7.55 26.10
C ALA A 90 -6.85 8.56 27.14
#